data_AF-A0A0B8WCR4-F1
#
_entry.id   AF-A0A0B8WCR4-F1
#
_cell.length_a   1.000
_cell.length_b   1.000
_cell.length_c   1.000
_cell.angle_alpha   90.00
_cell.angle_beta   90.00
_cell.angle_gamma   90.00
#
_symmetry.space_group_name_H-M   'P 1'
#
loop_
_entity.id
_entity.type
_entity.pdbx_description
1 polymer ?
#
loop_
_entity_poly.entity_id
_entity_poly.type
_entity_poly.pdbx_seq_one_letter_code
_entity_poly.pdbx_strand_id
1 'polypeptide(L)'
;MRYRTAVTLFIGLIFAITGLAYISNKEKHREPASVKSKFWMPVPVGKHLALVKVEVASSEIPSSGNDEVHLIGRILVNQEMTGDLSYEWSVPEDVQVVEGHLSDSYANVKMGQIVEVKLTVSGFNKEKQRTISLQAYGARGEEKMGNSAVVVSRPEDTWESVASEMKKAADEQLGSESKTVGR
;
A
#
# COMPACT_ATOMS: atom_id res chain seq x y z
N MET A 1 51.74 -42.95 -28.66
CA MET A 1 50.54 -42.14 -29.02
C MET A 1 49.26 -42.50 -28.26
N ARG A 2 49.08 -43.73 -27.73
CA ARG A 2 47.80 -44.16 -27.09
C ARG A 2 47.46 -43.55 -25.72
N TYR A 3 48.43 -42.94 -25.03
CA TYR A 3 48.22 -42.39 -23.67
C TYR A 3 47.52 -41.03 -23.68
N ARG A 4 47.77 -40.20 -24.71
CA ARG A 4 47.18 -38.84 -24.81
C ARG A 4 45.68 -38.87 -25.13
N THR A 5 45.23 -39.87 -25.88
CA THR A 5 43.81 -40.11 -26.19
C THR A 5 43.03 -40.66 -24.99
N ALA A 6 43.68 -41.42 -24.11
CA ALA A 6 43.04 -41.93 -22.89
C ALA A 6 42.79 -40.81 -21.86
N VAL A 7 43.76 -39.90 -21.70
CA VAL A 7 43.66 -38.77 -20.77
C VAL A 7 42.56 -37.77 -21.19
N THR A 8 42.42 -37.50 -22.48
CA THR A 8 41.39 -36.60 -23.01
C THR A 8 39.98 -37.17 -22.84
N LEU A 9 39.80 -38.47 -23.07
CA LEU A 9 38.53 -39.15 -22.80
C LEU A 9 38.17 -39.15 -21.30
N PHE A 10 39.16 -39.33 -20.43
CA PHE A 10 38.94 -39.35 -18.98
C PHE A 10 38.53 -37.97 -18.44
N ILE A 11 39.17 -36.89 -18.92
CA ILE A 11 38.80 -35.52 -18.56
C ILE A 11 37.38 -35.19 -19.07
N GLY A 12 37.05 -35.57 -20.31
CA GLY A 12 35.69 -35.39 -20.86
C GLY A 12 34.61 -36.09 -20.03
N LEU A 13 34.89 -37.30 -19.54
CA LEU A 13 33.97 -38.07 -18.70
C LEU A 13 33.73 -37.38 -17.35
N ILE A 14 34.77 -36.84 -16.72
CA ILE A 14 34.66 -36.12 -15.44
C ILE A 14 33.78 -34.88 -15.60
N PHE A 15 33.98 -34.09 -16.66
CA PHE A 15 33.16 -32.91 -16.95
C PHE A 15 31.69 -33.27 -17.26
N ALA A 16 31.43 -34.36 -17.96
CA ALA A 16 30.07 -34.81 -18.25
C ALA A 16 29.32 -35.24 -16.96
N ILE A 17 29.99 -35.96 -16.06
CA ILE A 17 29.39 -36.43 -14.79
C ILE A 17 29.10 -35.23 -13.86
N THR A 18 30.04 -34.28 -13.75
CA THR A 18 29.85 -33.07 -12.94
C THR A 18 28.78 -32.13 -13.51
N GLY A 19 28.70 -32.00 -14.83
CA GLY A 19 27.64 -31.24 -15.50
C GLY A 19 26.24 -31.79 -15.25
N LEU A 20 26.07 -33.12 -15.32
CA LEU A 20 24.78 -33.78 -15.07
C LEU A 20 24.37 -33.67 -13.60
N ALA A 21 25.30 -33.80 -12.66
CA ALA A 21 25.02 -33.65 -11.22
C ALA A 21 24.57 -32.22 -10.86
N TYR A 22 25.13 -31.19 -11.51
CA TYR A 22 24.74 -29.79 -11.28
C TYR A 22 23.34 -29.46 -11.81
N ILE A 23 22.94 -30.08 -12.93
CA ILE A 23 21.61 -29.85 -13.53
C ILE A 23 20.52 -30.63 -12.77
N SER A 24 20.84 -31.84 -12.29
CA SER A 24 19.88 -32.70 -11.58
C SER A 24 19.51 -32.19 -10.18
N ASN A 25 20.27 -31.26 -9.60
CA ASN A 25 20.01 -30.75 -8.24
C ASN A 25 19.19 -29.44 -8.21
N LYS A 26 18.49 -29.12 -9.31
CA LYS A 26 17.54 -28.00 -9.39
C LYS A 26 16.10 -28.49 -9.26
N GLU A 27 15.80 -29.28 -8.24
CA GLU A 27 14.43 -29.29 -7.72
C GLU A 27 14.17 -27.93 -7.07
N LYS A 28 13.62 -27.01 -7.86
CA LYS A 28 13.08 -25.75 -7.34
C LYS A 28 11.88 -26.10 -6.46
N HIS A 29 12.10 -26.28 -5.16
CA HIS A 29 11.05 -26.14 -4.16
C HIS A 29 10.46 -24.73 -4.31
N ARG A 30 9.37 -24.63 -5.07
CA ARG A 30 8.54 -23.43 -5.16
C ARG A 30 7.66 -23.44 -3.93
N GLU A 31 8.16 -22.91 -2.83
CA GLU A 31 7.29 -22.52 -1.73
C GLU A 31 6.40 -21.36 -2.20
N PRO A 32 5.08 -21.39 -1.95
CA PRO A 32 4.21 -20.27 -2.26
C PRO A 32 4.67 -19.05 -1.45
N ALA A 33 4.68 -17.88 -2.10
CA ALA A 33 5.18 -16.62 -1.55
C ALA A 33 4.43 -16.08 -0.31
N SER A 34 3.51 -16.85 0.27
CA SER A 34 2.61 -16.43 1.34
C SER A 34 2.93 -16.99 2.72
N VAL A 35 3.96 -17.81 2.90
CA VAL A 35 4.14 -18.52 4.18
C VAL A 35 5.31 -17.96 4.98
N LYS A 36 4.95 -17.19 6.01
CA LYS A 36 5.72 -16.75 7.19
C LYS A 36 6.62 -15.52 7.04
N SER A 37 6.03 -14.35 7.27
CA SER A 37 6.68 -13.35 8.13
C SER A 37 5.75 -13.02 9.30
N LYS A 38 6.01 -13.65 10.44
CA LYS A 38 5.46 -13.33 11.77
C LYS A 38 6.09 -12.05 12.35
N PHE A 39 6.49 -11.14 11.48
CA PHE A 39 7.27 -9.95 11.81
C PHE A 39 6.37 -8.74 11.56
N TRP A 40 6.00 -8.06 12.64
CA TRP A 40 5.31 -6.77 12.64
C TRP A 40 6.31 -5.66 12.26
N MET A 41 6.96 -5.81 11.10
CA MET A 41 7.59 -4.71 10.39
C MET A 41 7.22 -4.87 8.92
N PRO A 42 6.70 -3.81 8.28
CA PRO A 42 6.33 -3.87 6.88
C PRO A 42 7.58 -4.09 6.03
N VAL A 43 7.69 -5.28 5.46
CA VAL A 43 8.57 -5.52 4.32
C VAL A 43 7.96 -4.76 3.12
N PRO A 44 8.74 -3.99 2.36
CA PRO A 44 8.21 -3.20 1.25
C PRO A 44 7.79 -4.14 0.11
N VAL A 45 6.53 -4.56 0.12
CA VAL A 45 5.94 -5.35 -0.95
C VAL A 45 5.27 -4.39 -1.95
N GLY A 46 5.98 -4.06 -3.03
CA GLY A 46 5.37 -3.71 -4.32
C GLY A 46 4.62 -2.37 -4.47
N LYS A 47 5.06 -1.27 -3.83
CA LYS A 47 4.51 0.11 -4.03
C LYS A 47 5.60 1.18 -4.26
N HIS A 48 6.70 0.83 -4.91
CA HIS A 48 7.87 1.70 -5.09
C HIS A 48 7.78 2.69 -6.27
N LEU A 49 6.63 2.76 -6.97
CA LEU A 49 6.47 3.59 -8.18
C LEU A 49 5.82 4.96 -7.95
N ALA A 50 5.07 5.15 -6.87
CA ALA A 50 4.36 6.41 -6.66
C ALA A 50 5.32 7.48 -6.12
N LEU A 51 5.43 8.60 -6.84
CA LEU A 51 6.24 9.79 -6.47
C LEU A 51 5.96 10.23 -5.03
N VAL A 52 4.68 10.26 -4.66
CA VAL A 52 4.20 10.63 -3.33
C VAL A 52 3.25 9.59 -2.76
N LYS A 53 3.27 9.43 -1.44
CA LYS A 53 2.29 8.66 -0.68
C LYS A 53 1.52 9.61 0.22
N VAL A 54 0.20 9.57 0.11
CA VAL A 54 -0.69 10.42 0.90
C VAL A 54 -1.48 9.54 1.85
N GLU A 55 -1.59 9.98 3.10
CA GLU A 55 -2.44 9.38 4.13
C GLU A 55 -3.23 10.51 4.80
N VAL A 56 -4.46 10.23 5.20
CA VAL A 56 -5.26 11.18 5.98
C VAL A 56 -5.82 10.47 7.20
N ALA A 57 -5.70 11.12 8.35
CA ALA A 57 -6.35 10.74 9.59
C ALA A 57 -7.34 11.83 10.01
N SER A 58 -8.45 11.43 10.60
CA SER A 58 -9.40 12.34 11.24
C SER A 58 -9.38 12.16 12.75
N SER A 59 -9.77 13.21 13.47
CA SER A 59 -10.26 13.07 14.84
C SER A 59 -11.56 12.26 14.87
N GLU A 60 -12.07 12.00 16.07
CA GLU A 60 -13.37 11.36 16.23
C GLU A 60 -14.45 12.12 15.46
N ILE A 61 -15.17 11.40 14.59
CA ILE A 61 -16.21 11.97 13.73
C ILE A 61 -17.52 11.99 14.54
N PRO A 62 -18.12 13.17 14.77
CA PRO A 62 -19.32 13.29 15.58
C PRO A 62 -20.49 12.54 14.94
N SER A 63 -21.37 11.99 15.79
CA SER A 63 -22.55 11.27 15.30
C SER A 63 -23.55 12.19 14.61
N SER A 64 -23.65 13.44 15.06
CA SER A 64 -24.62 14.44 14.64
C SER A 64 -24.12 15.87 14.86
N GLY A 65 -24.77 16.85 14.24
CA GLY A 65 -24.49 18.27 14.48
C GLY A 65 -23.30 18.83 13.70
N ASN A 66 -22.78 19.98 14.17
CA ASN A 66 -21.77 20.79 13.49
C ASN A 66 -20.47 20.89 14.28
N ASP A 67 -20.16 19.89 15.09
CA ASP A 67 -18.91 19.85 15.83
C ASP A 67 -17.71 19.85 14.87
N GLU A 68 -16.61 20.44 15.32
CA GLU A 68 -15.39 20.55 14.55
C GLU A 68 -14.65 19.21 14.48
N VAL A 69 -14.18 18.87 13.29
CA VAL A 69 -13.36 17.69 13.02
C VAL A 69 -12.01 18.14 12.51
N HIS A 70 -10.95 17.65 13.15
CA HIS A 70 -9.58 17.92 12.75
C HIS A 70 -9.09 16.82 11.81
N LEU A 71 -8.64 17.22 10.62
CA LEU A 71 -8.06 16.35 9.61
C LEU A 71 -6.56 16.61 9.53
N ILE A 72 -5.78 15.54 9.56
CA ILE A 72 -4.33 15.57 9.45
C ILE A 72 -3.94 14.73 8.23
N GLY A 73 -3.48 15.41 7.19
CA GLY A 73 -2.89 14.80 6.01
C GLY A 73 -1.38 14.65 6.17
N ARG A 74 -0.84 13.50 5.82
CA ARG A 74 0.61 13.24 5.78
C ARG A 74 1.01 12.85 4.36
N ILE A 75 1.94 13.62 3.80
CA ILE A 75 2.45 13.43 2.45
C ILE A 75 3.92 13.03 2.55
N LEU A 76 4.22 11.77 2.25
CA LEU A 76 5.58 11.24 2.16
C LEU A 76 6.06 11.32 0.72
N VAL A 77 7.19 11.99 0.50
CA VAL A 77 7.85 12.05 -0.81
C VAL A 77 8.78 10.85 -0.97
N ASN A 78 8.42 9.90 -1.85
CA ASN A 78 9.18 8.65 -2.02
C ASN A 78 10.31 8.76 -3.04
N GLN A 79 10.23 9.72 -3.97
CA GLN A 79 11.19 9.90 -5.05
C GLN A 79 11.56 11.39 -5.18
N GLU A 80 12.73 11.67 -5.77
CA GLU A 80 13.16 13.03 -6.04
C GLU A 80 12.24 13.72 -7.04
N MET A 81 11.91 14.99 -6.76
CA MET A 81 11.02 15.81 -7.57
C MET A 81 11.80 16.98 -8.17
N THR A 82 11.42 17.41 -9.36
CA THR A 82 12.04 18.54 -10.07
C THR A 82 11.30 19.87 -9.84
N GLY A 83 10.21 19.85 -9.06
CA GLY A 83 9.41 21.03 -8.74
C GLY A 83 8.77 20.95 -7.36
N ASP A 84 7.83 21.86 -7.10
CA ASP A 84 7.20 21.99 -5.79
C ASP A 84 6.19 20.87 -5.51
N LEU A 85 6.03 20.53 -4.23
CA LEU A 85 4.98 19.64 -3.76
C LEU A 85 3.70 20.44 -3.56
N SER A 86 2.68 20.17 -4.35
CA SER A 86 1.39 20.83 -4.20
C SER A 86 0.34 19.88 -3.63
N TYR A 87 -0.62 20.40 -2.89
CA TYR A 87 -1.75 19.62 -2.39
C TYR A 87 -3.07 20.35 -2.54
N GLU A 88 -4.15 19.57 -2.51
CA GLU A 88 -5.53 20.05 -2.59
C GLU A 88 -6.47 19.15 -1.78
N TRP A 89 -7.29 19.76 -0.94
CA TRP A 89 -8.39 19.17 -0.21
C TRP A 89 -9.68 19.38 -1.00
N SER A 90 -10.36 18.29 -1.32
CA SER A 90 -11.74 18.33 -1.85
C SER A 90 -12.70 18.13 -0.69
N VAL A 91 -13.51 19.16 -0.42
CA VAL A 91 -14.50 19.20 0.66
C VAL A 91 -15.90 19.34 0.05
N PRO A 92 -16.92 18.57 0.51
CA PRO A 92 -18.29 18.71 0.04
C PRO A 92 -18.89 20.09 0.32
N GLU A 93 -19.88 20.50 -0.47
CA GLU A 93 -20.53 21.83 -0.34
C GLU A 93 -21.21 22.06 1.01
N ASP A 94 -21.62 21.00 1.70
CA ASP A 94 -22.31 21.08 2.99
C ASP A 94 -21.38 20.96 4.20
N VAL A 95 -20.06 20.92 3.97
CA VAL A 95 -19.02 20.93 5.00
C VAL A 95 -18.28 22.27 4.92
N GLN A 96 -18.14 22.94 6.06
CA GLN A 96 -17.47 24.24 6.13
C GLN A 96 -16.03 24.08 6.60
N VAL A 97 -15.12 24.82 5.99
CA VAL A 97 -13.73 24.91 6.45
C VAL A 97 -13.66 25.97 7.53
N VAL A 98 -13.22 25.58 8.73
CA VAL A 98 -13.04 26.46 9.87
C VAL A 98 -11.61 26.99 9.92
N GLU A 99 -10.63 26.13 9.67
CA GLU A 99 -9.21 26.46 9.71
C GLU A 99 -8.40 25.65 8.69
N GLY A 100 -7.35 26.26 8.14
CA GLY A 100 -6.43 25.63 7.20
C GLY A 100 -6.61 26.10 5.76
N HIS A 101 -5.77 25.59 4.87
CA HIS A 101 -5.81 25.91 3.45
C HIS A 101 -6.33 24.71 2.68
N LEU A 102 -7.26 24.95 1.76
CA LEU A 102 -7.75 23.91 0.86
C LEU A 102 -6.68 23.50 -0.15
N SER A 103 -5.83 24.41 -0.60
CA SER A 103 -4.74 24.11 -1.52
C SER A 103 -3.54 24.97 -1.22
N ASP A 104 -2.34 24.40 -1.28
CA ASP A 104 -1.08 25.13 -1.14
C ASP A 104 0.07 24.33 -1.77
N SER A 105 1.26 24.94 -1.83
CA SER A 105 2.47 24.36 -2.40
C SER A 105 3.69 24.57 -1.50
N TYR A 106 4.48 23.52 -1.34
CA TYR A 106 5.74 23.53 -0.61
C TYR A 106 6.92 23.43 -1.58
N ALA A 107 7.76 24.45 -1.56
CA ALA A 107 9.01 24.46 -2.31
C ALA A 107 10.09 23.62 -1.62
N ASN A 108 11.03 23.08 -2.41
CA ASN A 108 12.25 22.41 -1.94
C ASN A 108 12.01 21.18 -1.01
N VAL A 109 10.89 20.49 -1.14
CA VAL A 109 10.62 19.26 -0.38
C VAL A 109 11.52 18.13 -0.88
N LYS A 110 12.26 17.50 0.04
CA LYS A 110 13.24 16.46 -0.31
C LYS A 110 12.62 15.06 -0.26
N MET A 111 13.23 14.14 -1.00
CA MET A 111 12.93 12.71 -0.89
C MET A 111 13.11 12.23 0.56
N GLY A 112 12.14 11.44 1.04
CA GLY A 112 12.08 10.93 2.41
C GLY A 112 11.46 11.90 3.42
N GLN A 113 11.16 13.15 3.02
CA GLN A 113 10.49 14.12 3.88
C GLN A 113 9.00 13.80 3.99
N ILE A 114 8.46 13.97 5.19
CA ILE A 114 7.02 13.93 5.47
C ILE A 114 6.54 15.36 5.67
N VAL A 115 5.56 15.77 4.88
CA VAL A 115 4.87 17.05 5.02
C VAL A 115 3.51 16.80 5.68
N GLU A 116 3.26 17.49 6.78
CA GLU A 116 1.97 17.42 7.49
C GLU A 116 1.11 18.63 7.14
N VAL A 117 -0.10 18.38 6.67
CA VAL A 117 -1.10 19.40 6.34
C VAL A 117 -2.32 19.21 7.23
N LYS A 118 -2.90 20.31 7.72
CA LYS A 118 -4.02 20.29 8.67
C LYS A 118 -5.20 21.05 8.11
N LEU A 119 -6.39 20.51 8.32
CA LEU A 119 -7.65 21.12 7.95
C LEU A 119 -8.67 20.88 9.07
N THR A 120 -9.29 21.93 9.58
CA THR A 120 -10.40 21.83 10.53
C THR A 120 -11.69 22.13 9.78
N VAL A 121 -12.67 21.23 9.89
CA VAL A 121 -13.96 21.34 9.21
C VAL A 121 -15.12 21.19 10.17
N SER A 122 -16.27 21.80 9.85
CA SER A 122 -17.53 21.61 10.58
C SER A 122 -18.62 21.08 9.64
N GLY A 123 -19.56 20.31 10.20
CA GLY A 123 -20.62 19.63 9.44
C GLY A 123 -20.22 18.27 8.86
N PHE A 124 -18.97 17.81 9.08
CA PHE A 124 -18.52 16.47 8.75
C PHE A 124 -18.92 15.47 9.84
N ASN A 125 -20.13 14.91 9.74
CA ASN A 125 -20.73 14.03 10.75
C ASN A 125 -21.23 12.70 10.16
N LYS A 126 -21.64 11.78 11.04
CA LYS A 126 -22.21 10.47 10.67
C LYS A 126 -23.71 10.53 10.34
N GLU A 127 -24.37 11.67 10.18
CA GLU A 127 -25.79 11.69 9.77
C GLU A 127 -25.96 11.44 8.27
N LYS A 128 -24.99 11.90 7.48
CA LYS A 128 -24.92 11.68 6.04
C LYS A 128 -23.54 11.15 5.69
N GLN A 129 -23.50 10.23 4.74
CA GLN A 129 -22.23 9.76 4.18
C GLN A 129 -21.60 10.89 3.38
N ARG A 130 -20.43 11.34 3.84
CA ARG A 130 -19.63 12.39 3.22
C ARG A 130 -18.22 11.90 3.03
N THR A 131 -17.54 12.50 2.06
CA THR A 131 -16.20 12.12 1.70
C THR A 131 -15.35 13.36 1.53
N ILE A 132 -14.21 13.38 2.22
CA ILE A 132 -13.18 14.40 2.07
C ILE A 132 -11.94 13.71 1.52
N SER A 133 -11.33 14.27 0.48
CA SER A 133 -10.11 13.71 -0.11
C SER A 133 -8.97 14.71 -0.07
N LEU A 134 -7.76 14.24 0.24
CA LEU A 134 -6.52 14.97 0.05
C LEU A 134 -5.81 14.42 -1.17
N GLN A 135 -5.48 15.29 -2.10
CA GLN A 135 -4.65 14.97 -3.26
C GLN A 135 -3.32 15.71 -3.11
N ALA A 136 -2.22 15.04 -3.44
CA ALA A 136 -0.91 15.67 -3.53
C ALA A 136 -0.25 15.32 -4.85
N TYR A 137 0.42 16.27 -5.47
CA TYR A 137 1.08 16.12 -6.75
C TYR A 137 2.43 16.82 -6.78
N GLY A 138 3.34 16.28 -7.58
CA GLY A 138 4.65 16.83 -7.85
C GLY A 138 5.07 16.51 -9.28
N ALA A 139 6.18 17.11 -9.71
CA ALA A 139 6.76 16.88 -11.02
C ALA A 139 8.03 16.02 -10.92
N ARG A 140 8.19 15.08 -11.85
CA ARG A 140 9.44 14.36 -12.08
C ARG A 140 9.82 14.48 -13.55
N GLY A 141 10.74 15.40 -13.86
CA GLY A 141 11.00 15.79 -15.25
C GLY A 141 9.81 16.56 -15.80
N GLU A 142 9.23 16.09 -16.91
CA GLU A 142 8.05 16.70 -17.55
C GLU A 142 6.71 16.08 -17.08
N GLU A 143 6.76 14.97 -16.36
CA GLU A 143 5.55 14.26 -15.92
C GLU A 143 5.07 14.75 -14.55
N LYS A 144 3.79 15.10 -14.46
CA LYS A 144 3.10 15.34 -13.19
C LYS A 144 2.58 14.02 -12.65
N MET A 145 2.99 13.67 -11.43
CA MET A 145 2.54 12.48 -10.73
C MET A 145 1.95 12.87 -9.38
N GLY A 146 0.88 12.19 -8.99
CA GLY A 146 0.20 12.47 -7.73
C GLY A 146 -0.40 11.22 -7.13
N ASN A 147 -0.88 11.38 -5.90
CA ASN A 147 -1.60 10.35 -5.17
C ASN A 147 -2.65 11.02 -4.30
N SER A 148 -3.64 10.26 -3.85
CA SER A 148 -4.76 10.76 -3.06
C SER A 148 -5.11 9.82 -1.94
N ALA A 149 -5.55 10.39 -0.83
CA ALA A 149 -6.18 9.66 0.27
C ALA A 149 -7.55 10.22 0.57
N VAL A 150 -8.42 9.36 1.07
CA VAL A 150 -9.85 9.65 1.24
C VAL A 150 -10.26 9.29 2.65
N VAL A 151 -11.05 10.17 3.28
CA VAL A 151 -11.72 9.93 4.55
C VAL A 151 -13.22 10.00 4.35
N VAL A 152 -13.93 9.03 4.90
CA VAL A 152 -15.38 8.89 4.81
C VAL A 152 -15.97 9.08 6.21
N SER A 153 -17.09 9.80 6.30
CA SER A 153 -17.74 10.04 7.60
C SER A 153 -18.25 8.77 8.27
N ARG A 154 -18.68 7.79 7.46
CA ARG A 154 -19.14 6.46 7.87
C ARG A 154 -18.27 5.37 7.24
N PRO A 155 -17.12 5.00 7.84
CA PRO A 155 -16.29 3.91 7.32
C PRO A 155 -16.99 2.54 7.33
N GLU A 156 -17.96 2.34 8.22
CA GLU A 156 -18.78 1.12 8.34
C GLU A 156 -19.63 0.84 7.09
N ASP A 157 -20.07 1.88 6.38
CA ASP A 157 -20.94 1.78 5.20
C ASP A 157 -20.12 1.55 3.91
N THR A 158 -18.79 1.41 4.00
CA THR A 158 -17.93 1.19 2.83
C THR A 158 -17.86 -0.29 2.46
N TRP A 159 -17.85 -0.60 1.15
CA TRP A 159 -17.75 -1.96 0.63
C TRP A 159 -16.52 -2.73 1.12
N GLU A 160 -15.43 -2.02 1.46
CA GLU A 160 -14.21 -2.61 2.01
C GLU A 160 -14.45 -3.22 3.42
N SER A 161 -15.24 -2.54 4.25
CA SER A 161 -15.65 -3.02 5.58
C SER A 161 -16.61 -4.21 5.46
N VAL A 162 -17.62 -4.10 4.60
CA VAL A 162 -18.63 -5.16 4.39
C VAL A 162 -18.00 -6.44 3.81
N ALA A 163 -17.09 -6.33 2.84
CA ALA A 163 -16.44 -7.49 2.23
C ALA A 163 -15.59 -8.28 3.23
N SER A 164 -14.95 -7.60 4.19
CA SER A 164 -14.16 -8.23 5.25
C SER A 164 -15.04 -9.03 6.21
N GLU A 165 -16.20 -8.47 6.59
CA GLU A 165 -17.18 -9.16 7.44
C GLU A 165 -17.83 -10.34 6.72
N MET A 166 -18.23 -10.17 5.45
CA MET A 166 -18.77 -11.26 4.63
C MET A 166 -17.76 -12.40 4.46
N LYS A 167 -16.48 -12.08 4.29
CA LYS A 167 -15.41 -13.09 4.21
C LYS A 167 -15.25 -13.86 5.52
N LYS A 168 -15.24 -13.15 6.66
CA LYS A 168 -15.20 -13.80 7.98
C LYS A 168 -16.42 -14.70 8.21
N ALA A 169 -17.62 -14.23 7.86
CA ALA A 169 -18.85 -15.00 8.00
C ALA A 169 -18.85 -16.25 7.08
N ALA A 170 -18.34 -16.12 5.85
CA ALA A 170 -18.20 -17.25 4.93
C ALA A 170 -17.17 -18.28 5.43
N ASP A 171 -16.03 -17.83 5.96
CA ASP A 171 -15.01 -18.72 6.54
C ASP A 171 -15.53 -19.45 7.79
N GLU A 172 -16.38 -18.82 8.61
CA GLU A 172 -17.03 -19.46 9.77
C GLU A 172 -18.09 -20.50 9.37
N GLN A 173 -18.86 -20.24 8.30
CA GLN A 173 -19.82 -21.20 7.76
C GLN A 173 -19.14 -22.39 7.06
N LEU A 174 -18.04 -22.16 6.34
CA LEU A 174 -17.29 -23.23 5.66
C LEU A 174 -16.38 -24.02 6.62
N GLY A 175 -15.92 -23.43 7.73
CA GLY A 175 -15.12 -24.10 8.74
C GLY A 175 -15.90 -25.10 9.61
N SER A 176 -17.21 -24.88 9.78
CA SER A 176 -18.07 -25.70 10.63
C SER A 176 -18.58 -27.00 9.97
N GLU A 177 -18.54 -27.11 8.64
CA GLU A 177 -18.91 -28.36 7.93
C GLU A 177 -17.82 -29.45 7.93
N SER A 178 -16.59 -29.16 8.37
CA SER A 178 -15.50 -30.16 8.38
C SER A 178 -15.45 -31.07 9.63
N LYS A 179 -16.36 -30.90 10.59
CA LYS A 179 -16.36 -31.63 11.88
C LYS A 179 -17.67 -32.38 12.17
N THR A 180 -18.25 -33.04 11.19
CA THR A 180 -19.16 -34.19 11.39
C THR A 180 -19.25 -34.85 10.03
N VAL A 181 -18.63 -36.01 9.78
CA VAL A 181 -19.21 -37.33 10.01
C VAL A 181 -18.04 -38.34 10.04
N GLY A 182 -17.76 -38.89 11.21
CA GLY A 182 -16.99 -40.13 11.38
C GLY A 182 -17.90 -41.10 12.11
N ARG A 183 -18.48 -42.02 11.34
CA ARG A 183 -19.36 -43.10 11.80
C ARG A 183 -18.54 -44.32 12.17
#